data_AF-A0A8T4BX57-F1
#
_entry.id   AF-A0A8T4BX57-F1
#
_cell.length_a   1.000
_cell.length_b   1.000
_cell.length_c   1.000
_cell.angle_alpha   90.00
_cell.angle_beta   90.00
_cell.angle_gamma   90.00
#
_symmetry.space_group_name_H-M   'P 1'
#
loop_
_entity.id
_entity.type
_entity.pdbx_description
1 polymer ?
#
loop_
_entity_poly.entity_id
_entity_poly.type
_entity_poly.pdbx_seq_one_letter_code
_entity_poly.pdbx_strand_id
1 'polypeptide(L)' 'MKTDTISTVNNSVRLFPELEMQTGLSSQEINADLKDKAEVLKWLSKKKIDNVDDVGKVISTYYTNKANLMKFISKK' A
#
# COMPACT_ATOMS: atom_id res chain seq x y z
N MET A 1 -24.39 12.72 14.02
CA MET A 1 -24.56 11.82 12.86
C MET A 1 -23.25 11.07 12.66
N LYS A 2 -23.26 9.73 12.61
CA LYS A 2 -22.07 8.96 12.23
C LYS A 2 -22.01 8.95 10.70
N THR A 3 -20.98 9.54 10.12
CA THR A 3 -20.67 9.35 8.69
C THR A 3 -19.98 8.00 8.57
N ASP A 4 -20.43 7.15 7.65
CA ASP A 4 -19.80 5.84 7.39
C ASP A 4 -18.48 6.04 6.61
N THR A 5 -17.53 6.70 7.28
CA THR A 5 -16.28 7.20 6.71
C THR A 5 -15.15 7.00 7.70
N ILE A 6 -14.01 6.50 7.22
CA ILE A 6 -12.78 6.45 8.01
C ILE A 6 -12.06 7.79 7.83
N SER A 7 -11.82 8.51 8.93
CA SER A 7 -11.02 9.74 8.97
C SER A 7 -9.72 9.50 9.75
N THR A 8 -8.61 10.00 9.22
CA THR A 8 -7.34 9.99 9.94
C THR A 8 -7.43 11.00 11.08
N VAL A 9 -7.33 10.52 12.32
CA VAL A 9 -7.37 11.39 13.51
C VAL A 9 -5.98 11.88 13.88
N ASN A 10 -4.97 10.99 13.84
CA ASN A 10 -3.58 11.31 14.14
C ASN A 10 -2.63 10.34 13.41
N ASN A 11 -1.37 10.75 13.26
CA ASN A 11 -0.31 9.85 12.81
C ASN A 11 0.02 8.79 13.89
N SER A 12 0.55 7.65 13.47
CA SER A 12 0.98 6.59 14.39
C SER A 12 2.22 7.02 15.16
N VAL A 13 2.04 7.40 16.44
CA VAL A 13 3.10 7.91 17.32
C VAL A 13 4.14 6.86 17.73
N ARG A 14 3.79 5.57 17.65
CA ARG A 14 4.69 4.46 18.02
C ARG A 14 5.27 3.72 16.82
N LEU A 15 4.43 3.45 15.82
CA LEU A 15 4.81 2.60 14.69
C LEU A 15 5.83 3.27 13.75
N PHE A 16 5.69 4.57 13.48
CA PHE A 16 6.62 5.26 12.58
C PHE A 16 8.06 5.26 13.14
N PRO A 17 8.31 5.71 14.38
CA PRO A 17 9.68 5.66 14.94
C PRO A 17 10.27 4.24 14.98
N GLU A 18 9.44 3.23 15.27
CA GLU A 18 9.89 1.83 15.28
C GLU A 18 10.30 1.35 13.88
N LEU A 19 9.53 1.69 12.84
CA LEU A 19 9.86 1.38 11.46
C LEU A 19 11.10 2.14 10.99
N GLU A 20 11.23 3.42 11.33
CA GLU A 20 12.43 4.22 11.00
C GLU A 20 13.69 3.57 11.62
N MET A 21 13.63 3.17 12.89
CA MET A 21 14.73 2.50 13.59
C MET A 21 15.07 1.13 12.99
N GLN A 22 14.07 0.31 12.64
CA GLN A 22 14.29 -1.06 12.16
C GLN A 22 14.70 -1.11 10.68
N THR A 23 14.21 -0.19 9.86
CA THR A 23 14.41 -0.21 8.40
C THR A 23 15.45 0.80 7.92
N GLY A 24 15.77 1.81 8.73
CA GLY A 24 16.61 2.95 8.35
C GLY A 24 15.95 3.94 7.40
N LEU A 25 14.67 3.74 7.06
CA LEU A 25 13.89 4.64 6.21
C LEU A 25 13.41 5.84 7.01
N SER A 26 13.32 7.00 6.36
CA SER A 26 12.60 8.16 6.91
C SER A 26 11.09 7.98 6.84
N SER A 27 10.35 8.71 7.67
CA SER A 27 8.88 8.80 7.58
C SER A 27 8.39 9.16 6.17
N GLN A 28 9.14 9.95 5.41
CA GLN A 28 8.78 10.32 4.03
C GLN A 28 8.88 9.11 3.08
N GLU A 29 9.95 8.33 3.19
CA GLU A 29 10.14 7.10 2.41
C GLU A 29 9.13 6.01 2.78
N ILE A 30 8.85 5.86 4.08
CA ILE A 30 7.80 4.95 4.57
C ILE A 30 6.45 5.33 3.97
N ASN A 31 6.11 6.63 3.98
CA ASN A 31 4.86 7.10 3.38
C ASN A 31 4.81 6.90 1.86
N ALA A 32 5.93 7.06 1.15
CA ALA A 32 6.01 6.76 -0.28
C ALA A 32 5.77 5.27 -0.55
N ASP A 33 6.37 4.38 0.25
CA ASP A 33 6.15 2.94 0.12
C ASP A 33 4.70 2.53 0.46
N LEU A 34 4.11 3.11 1.51
CA LEU A 34 2.69 2.92 1.84
C LEU A 34 1.77 3.39 0.70
N LYS A 35 2.11 4.50 0.03
CA LYS A 35 1.35 4.99 -1.10
C LYS A 35 1.35 3.98 -2.25
N ASP A 36 2.51 3.43 -2.61
CA ASP A 36 2.62 2.41 -3.66
C ASP A 36 1.79 1.17 -3.31
N LYS A 37 1.88 0.66 -2.08
CA LYS A 37 1.10 -0.49 -1.59
C LYS A 37 -0.41 -0.20 -1.66
N ALA A 38 -0.83 1.00 -1.25
CA ALA A 38 -2.22 1.43 -1.32
C ALA A 38 -2.73 1.53 -2.76
N GLU A 39 -1.89 1.94 -3.72
CA GLU A 39 -2.25 1.98 -5.14
C GLU A 39 -2.52 0.58 -5.70
N VAL A 40 -1.69 -0.41 -5.34
CA VAL A 40 -1.92 -1.83 -5.72
C VAL A 40 -3.26 -2.34 -5.18
N LEU A 41 -3.55 -2.12 -3.90
CA LEU A 41 -4.82 -2.54 -3.28
C LEU A 41 -6.02 -1.86 -3.92
N LYS A 42 -5.93 -0.55 -4.19
CA LYS A 42 -6.98 0.19 -4.92
C LYS A 42 -7.17 -0.34 -6.33
N TRP A 43 -6.10 -0.73 -7.01
CA TRP A 43 -6.19 -1.31 -8.35
C TRP A 43 -6.89 -2.67 -8.33
N LEU A 44 -6.54 -3.56 -7.38
CA LEU A 44 -7.22 -4.84 -7.18
C LEU A 44 -8.73 -4.65 -6.97
N SER A 45 -9.11 -3.75 -6.08
CA SER A 45 -10.52 -3.42 -5.80
C SER A 45 -11.24 -2.89 -7.05
N LYS A 46 -10.64 -1.95 -7.80
CA LYS A 46 -11.22 -1.42 -9.04
C LYS A 46 -11.41 -2.49 -10.12
N LYS A 47 -10.52 -3.49 -10.16
CA LYS A 47 -10.60 -4.62 -11.09
C LYS A 47 -11.47 -5.77 -10.58
N LYS A 48 -12.03 -5.65 -9.37
CA LYS A 48 -12.82 -6.70 -8.70
C LYS A 48 -12.03 -8.02 -8.59
N ILE A 49 -10.74 -7.93 -8.29
CA ILE A 49 -9.89 -9.09 -8.01
C ILE A 49 -9.93 -9.29 -6.50
N ASP A 50 -10.70 -10.29 -6.05
CA ASP A 50 -10.99 -10.56 -4.64
C ASP A 50 -10.76 -12.02 -4.22
N ASN A 51 -10.45 -12.91 -5.16
CA ASN A 51 -10.06 -14.28 -4.83
C ASN A 51 -8.61 -14.34 -4.31
N VAL A 52 -8.39 -15.23 -3.34
CA VAL A 52 -7.12 -15.30 -2.59
C VAL A 52 -5.92 -15.60 -3.49
N ASP A 53 -6.09 -16.48 -4.49
CA ASP A 53 -5.00 -16.87 -5.38
C ASP A 53 -4.53 -15.72 -6.27
N ASP A 54 -5.46 -14.98 -6.87
CA ASP A 54 -5.12 -13.85 -7.74
C ASP A 54 -4.62 -12.65 -6.96
N VAL A 55 -5.18 -12.38 -5.78
CA VAL A 55 -4.61 -11.39 -4.86
C VAL A 55 -3.18 -11.78 -4.49
N GLY A 56 -2.95 -13.05 -4.11
CA GLY A 56 -1.64 -13.58 -3.78
C GLY A 56 -0.62 -13.42 -4.90
N LYS A 57 -1.01 -13.71 -6.16
CA LYS A 57 -0.15 -13.50 -7.34
C LYS A 57 0.25 -12.03 -7.50
N VAL A 58 -0.68 -11.09 -7.35
CA VAL A 58 -0.40 -9.66 -7.50
C VAL A 58 0.51 -9.15 -6.38
N ILE A 59 0.26 -9.55 -5.13
CA ILE A 59 1.12 -9.19 -3.99
C ILE A 59 2.52 -9.80 -4.14
N SER A 60 2.64 -11.06 -4.56
CA SER A 60 3.93 -11.69 -4.86
C SER A 60 4.67 -10.93 -5.97
N THR A 61 3.95 -10.50 -7.02
CA THR A 61 4.52 -9.69 -8.11
C THR A 61 4.98 -8.32 -7.62
N TYR A 62 4.30 -7.70 -6.65
CA TYR A 62 4.75 -6.45 -6.05
C TYR A 62 6.11 -6.60 -5.38
N TYR A 63 6.33 -7.68 -4.62
CA TYR A 63 7.60 -7.92 -3.93
C TYR A 63 8.72 -8.41 -4.87
N THR A 64 8.39 -9.12 -5.95
CA THR A 64 9.39 -9.68 -6.88
C THR A 64 9.70 -8.77 -8.07
N ASN A 65 8.74 -7.94 -8.51
CA ASN A 65 8.86 -7.12 -9.69
C ASN A 65 8.04 -5.80 -9.58
N LYS A 66 8.28 -5.06 -8.49
CA LYS A 66 7.60 -3.79 -8.16
C LYS A 66 7.52 -2.84 -9.36
N ALA A 67 8.64 -2.56 -10.02
CA ALA A 67 8.70 -1.54 -11.06
C ALA A 67 7.79 -1.83 -12.26
N ASN A 68 7.74 -3.10 -12.72
CA ASN A 68 6.88 -3.47 -13.83
C ASN A 68 5.41 -3.49 -13.43
N LEU A 69 5.09 -3.97 -12.22
CA LEU A 69 3.72 -3.93 -11.71
C LEU A 69 3.22 -2.48 -11.59
N MET A 70 4.00 -1.59 -10.97
CA MET A 70 3.63 -0.19 -10.80
C MET A 70 3.43 0.52 -12.15
N LYS A 71 4.28 0.22 -13.16
CA LYS A 71 4.08 0.72 -14.54
C LYS A 71 2.80 0.16 -15.19
N PHE A 72 2.47 -1.10 -14.94
CA PHE A 72 1.27 -1.73 -15.50
C PHE A 72 -0.02 -1.14 -14.90
N ILE A 73 -0.08 -0.96 -13.58
CA ILE A 73 -1.28 -0.46 -12.90
C ILE A 73 -1.50 1.05 -13.06
N SER A 74 -0.43 1.81 -13.31
CA SER A 74 -0.49 3.27 -13.53
C SER A 74 -0.81 3.68 -14.97
N LYS A 75 -0.66 2.76 -15.94
CA LYS A 75 -1.13 2.96 -17.31
C LYS A 75 -2.67 3.01 -17.33
N LYS A 76 -3.18 4.20 -17.53
CA LYS A 76 -4.60 4.50 -17.82
C LYS A 76 -4.78 4.69 -19.31
#